data_AF-A0A485JHS5-F1
#
_entry.id   AF-A0A485JHS5-F1
#
_cell.length_a   1.000
_cell.length_b   1.000
_cell.length_c   1.000
_cell.angle_alpha   90.00
_cell.angle_beta   90.00
_cell.angle_gamma   90.00
#
_symmetry.space_group_name_H-M   'P 1'
#
loop_
_entity.id
_entity.type
_entity.pdbx_description
1 polymer ?
#
loop_
_entity_poly.entity_id
_entity_poly.type
_entity_poly.pdbx_seq_one_letter_code
_entity_poly.pdbx_strand_id
1 'polypeptide(L)'
;MWQRMEQSHWLLDGKKDAPVIVYVFADPFCPYCKQFWQQARPWVDSGKVQLRTLLVGVIKPESPATAAAILAAKDPAKTWQEYEASGGKLKLNVPANVSTEQMKVLSDNEKLMDDLGANVTPAIYYMSKENTLQQAVGLPDQKTLNIIMGNK
;
A
#
# COMPACT_ATOMS: atom_id res chain seq x y z
N MET A 1 3.77 6.98 -15.45
CA MET A 1 4.02 6.38 -14.13
C MET A 1 2.76 5.81 -13.48
N TRP A 2 1.65 6.56 -13.43
CA TRP A 2 0.35 6.04 -12.98
C TRP A 2 -0.03 4.69 -13.59
N GLN A 3 0.10 4.56 -14.91
CA GLN A 3 -0.15 3.29 -15.62
C GLN A 3 0.77 2.14 -15.19
N ARG A 4 2.02 2.42 -14.78
CA ARG A 4 2.94 1.39 -14.27
C ARG A 4 2.47 0.87 -12.91
N MET A 5 2.01 1.75 -12.01
CA MET A 5 1.41 1.33 -10.74
C MET A 5 0.13 0.52 -10.97
N GLU A 6 -0.68 0.89 -11.96
CA GLU A 6 -1.91 0.16 -12.32
C GLU A 6 -1.65 -1.25 -12.84
N GLN A 7 -0.58 -1.44 -13.63
CA GLN A 7 -0.17 -2.74 -14.15
C GLN A 7 0.65 -3.59 -13.16
N SER A 8 1.02 -3.03 -12.01
CA SER A 8 1.80 -3.73 -10.99
C SER A 8 0.91 -4.67 -10.16
N HIS A 9 1.54 -5.53 -9.35
CA HIS A 9 0.80 -6.40 -8.44
C HIS A 9 0.46 -5.65 -7.15
N TRP A 10 -0.73 -5.07 -7.11
CA TRP A 10 -1.27 -4.36 -5.94
C TRP A 10 -2.38 -5.15 -5.23
N LEU A 11 -2.55 -4.87 -3.95
CA LEU A 11 -3.61 -5.40 -3.09
C LEU A 11 -4.72 -4.37 -2.95
N LEU A 12 -5.96 -4.79 -3.23
CA LEU A 12 -7.14 -3.91 -3.12
C LEU A 12 -7.58 -3.74 -1.66
N ASP A 13 -7.89 -2.50 -1.29
CA ASP A 13 -8.59 -2.17 -0.05
C ASP A 13 -9.72 -1.16 -0.36
N GLY A 14 -10.96 -1.57 -0.10
CA GLY A 14 -12.18 -0.86 -0.49
C GLY A 14 -12.91 -1.50 -1.68
N LYS A 15 -13.84 -0.74 -2.27
CA LYS A 15 -14.63 -1.20 -3.41
C LYS A 15 -13.88 -1.00 -4.72
N LYS A 16 -13.92 -2.00 -5.60
CA LYS A 16 -13.26 -1.96 -6.94
C LYS A 16 -13.73 -0.80 -7.83
N ASP A 17 -14.96 -0.34 -7.62
CA ASP A 17 -15.62 0.74 -8.36
C ASP A 17 -15.58 2.08 -7.61
N ALA A 18 -14.83 2.18 -6.50
CA ALA A 18 -14.64 3.45 -5.81
C ALA A 18 -13.97 4.47 -6.76
N PRO A 19 -14.52 5.70 -6.89
CA PRO A 19 -14.10 6.64 -7.92
C PRO A 19 -12.70 7.24 -7.69
N VAL A 20 -12.24 7.28 -6.44
CA VAL A 20 -10.92 7.79 -6.09
C VAL A 20 -9.96 6.61 -5.90
N ILE A 21 -8.92 6.55 -6.71
CA ILE A 21 -7.84 5.56 -6.60
C ILE A 21 -6.64 6.21 -5.93
N VAL A 22 -6.07 5.54 -4.94
CA VAL A 22 -4.82 5.94 -4.28
C VAL A 22 -3.88 4.75 -4.27
N TYR A 23 -2.67 4.91 -4.79
CA TYR A 23 -1.62 3.90 -4.69
C TYR A 23 -0.77 4.16 -3.45
N VAL A 24 -0.37 3.10 -2.77
CA VAL A 24 0.42 3.18 -1.54
C VAL A 24 1.52 2.15 -1.58
N PHE A 25 2.78 2.58 -1.54
CA PHE A 25 3.87 1.67 -1.21
C PHE A 25 3.97 1.54 0.30
N ALA A 26 3.86 0.31 0.80
CA ALA A 26 3.81 0.03 2.23
C ALA A 26 4.71 -1.15 2.60
N ASP A 27 5.39 -1.00 3.74
CA ASP A 27 6.20 -2.04 4.35
C ASP A 27 5.47 -2.63 5.58
N PRO A 28 5.52 -3.96 5.82
CA PRO A 28 4.85 -4.57 6.97
C PRO A 28 5.25 -3.99 8.33
N PHE A 29 6.47 -3.49 8.50
CA PHE A 29 6.97 -2.97 9.78
C PHE A 29 6.90 -1.45 9.89
N CYS A 30 6.10 -0.81 9.02
CA CYS A 30 5.88 0.63 8.98
C CYS A 30 4.73 1.07 9.92
N PRO A 31 4.99 1.87 10.97
CA PRO A 31 3.93 2.38 11.85
C PRO A 31 3.02 3.41 11.16
N TYR A 32 3.58 4.27 10.30
CA TYR A 32 2.79 5.27 9.59
C TYR A 32 1.89 4.70 8.51
N CYS A 33 2.23 3.53 7.96
CA CYS A 33 1.39 2.82 6.99
C CYS A 33 0.08 2.40 7.67
N LYS A 34 0.16 1.86 8.89
CA LYS A 34 -0.99 1.47 9.71
C LYS A 34 -1.83 2.67 10.12
N GLN A 35 -1.17 3.76 10.52
CA GLN A 35 -1.88 4.99 10.89
C GLN A 35 -2.60 5.61 9.68
N PHE A 36 -1.97 5.64 8.50
CA PHE A 36 -2.60 6.10 7.27
C PHE A 36 -3.77 5.18 6.86
N TRP A 37 -3.59 3.85 6.94
CA TRP A 37 -4.65 2.88 6.70
C TRP A 37 -5.88 3.14 7.58
N GLN A 38 -5.64 3.44 8.87
CA GLN A 38 -6.69 3.78 9.84
C GLN A 38 -7.36 5.12 9.51
N GLN A 39 -6.58 6.13 9.13
CA GLN A 39 -7.09 7.44 8.71
C GLN A 39 -8.00 7.34 7.46
N ALA A 40 -7.72 6.41 6.56
CA ALA A 40 -8.47 6.23 5.32
C ALA A 40 -9.84 5.55 5.51
N ARG A 41 -10.09 4.88 6.65
CA ARG A 41 -11.31 4.08 6.88
C ARG A 41 -12.62 4.79 6.52
N PRO A 42 -12.87 6.05 6.91
CA PRO A 42 -14.14 6.71 6.58
C PRO A 42 -14.46 6.79 5.09
N TRP A 43 -13.45 6.84 4.22
CA TRP A 43 -13.62 6.92 2.76
C TRP A 43 -13.61 5.55 2.10
N VAL A 44 -12.76 4.65 2.58
CA VAL A 44 -12.64 3.28 2.07
C VAL A 44 -13.92 2.49 2.38
N ASP A 45 -14.36 2.52 3.63
CA ASP A 45 -15.54 1.76 4.09
C ASP A 45 -16.84 2.31 3.49
N SER A 46 -16.89 3.60 3.16
CA SER A 46 -18.03 4.21 2.44
C SER A 46 -17.99 4.00 0.92
N GLY A 47 -16.92 3.38 0.39
CA GLY A 47 -16.76 3.12 -1.04
C GLY A 47 -16.41 4.35 -1.88
N LYS A 48 -15.96 5.44 -1.26
CA LYS A 48 -15.53 6.66 -1.96
C LYS A 48 -14.10 6.55 -2.49
N VAL A 49 -13.25 5.81 -1.77
CA VAL A 49 -11.84 5.61 -2.09
C VAL A 49 -11.53 4.12 -2.16
N GLN A 50 -10.65 3.74 -3.08
CA GLN A 50 -9.94 2.47 -3.07
C GLN A 50 -8.44 2.72 -2.89
N LEU A 51 -7.84 2.04 -1.92
CA LEU A 51 -6.38 1.98 -1.80
C LEU A 51 -5.88 0.77 -2.59
N ARG A 52 -4.80 0.95 -3.33
CA ARG A 52 -4.09 -0.09 -4.08
C ARG A 52 -2.68 -0.19 -3.52
N THR A 53 -2.47 -1.13 -2.61
CA THR A 53 -1.20 -1.27 -1.89
C THR A 53 -0.20 -2.07 -2.71
N LEU A 54 0.96 -1.48 -2.96
CA LEU A 54 2.14 -2.11 -3.54
C LEU A 54 3.09 -2.46 -2.39
N LEU A 55 3.12 -3.74 -2.00
CA LEU A 55 3.98 -4.17 -0.89
C LEU A 55 5.46 -4.12 -1.27
N VAL A 56 6.27 -3.66 -0.33
CA VAL A 56 7.74 -3.61 -0.41
C VAL A 56 8.36 -4.17 0.88
N GLY A 57 9.63 -4.59 0.82
CA GLY A 57 10.34 -5.19 1.95
C GLY A 57 11.62 -4.45 2.34
N VAL A 58 11.54 -3.17 2.71
CA VAL A 58 12.71 -2.27 2.76
C VAL A 58 13.10 -1.74 4.14
N ILE A 59 12.23 -1.84 5.16
CA ILE A 59 12.48 -1.21 6.48
C ILE A 59 13.25 -2.13 7.45
N LYS A 60 12.85 -3.39 7.56
CA LYS A 60 13.42 -4.36 8.50
C LYS A 60 14.03 -5.55 7.76
N PRO A 61 15.01 -6.24 8.35
CA PRO A 61 15.51 -7.51 7.80
C PRO A 61 14.39 -8.52 7.52
N GLU A 62 13.34 -8.52 8.34
CA GLU A 62 12.18 -9.41 8.21
C GLU A 62 11.11 -8.91 7.23
N SER A 63 11.22 -7.66 6.72
CA SER A 63 10.22 -7.05 5.85
C SER A 63 9.97 -7.86 4.56
N PRO A 64 10.99 -8.31 3.79
CA PRO A 64 10.75 -9.10 2.59
C PRO A 64 9.99 -10.41 2.86
N ALA A 65 10.40 -11.14 3.90
CA ALA A 65 9.77 -12.42 4.26
C ALA A 65 8.32 -12.22 4.72
N THR A 66 8.05 -11.15 5.47
CA THR A 66 6.71 -10.83 5.96
C THR A 66 5.78 -10.38 4.83
N ALA A 67 6.27 -9.51 3.93
CA ALA A 67 5.53 -9.07 2.76
C ALA A 67 5.22 -10.26 1.83
N ALA A 68 6.21 -11.12 1.60
CA ALA A 68 6.03 -12.37 0.86
C ALA A 68 4.99 -13.31 1.50
N ALA A 69 4.98 -13.43 2.84
CA ALA A 69 3.99 -14.25 3.54
C ALA A 69 2.56 -13.72 3.35
N ILE A 70 2.38 -12.40 3.32
CA ILE A 70 1.08 -11.78 2.99
C ILE A 70 0.70 -12.08 1.54
N LEU A 71 1.64 -11.92 0.59
CA LEU A 71 1.43 -12.23 -0.82
C LEU A 71 1.15 -13.73 -1.08
N ALA A 72 1.67 -14.61 -0.23
CA ALA A 72 1.46 -16.06 -0.29
C ALA A 72 0.14 -16.54 0.32
N ALA A 73 -0.59 -15.66 1.02
CA ALA A 73 -1.86 -16.03 1.64
C ALA A 73 -2.91 -16.43 0.59
N LYS A 74 -3.93 -17.18 1.02
CA LYS A 74 -5.06 -17.56 0.15
C LYS A 74 -5.81 -16.34 -0.38
N ASP A 75 -5.86 -15.28 0.42
CA ASP A 75 -6.44 -13.98 0.07
C ASP A 75 -5.50 -12.87 0.54
N PRO A 76 -4.49 -12.50 -0.28
CA PRO A 76 -3.48 -11.53 0.10
C PRO A 76 -4.04 -10.16 0.47
N ALA A 77 -5.09 -9.70 -0.23
CA ALA A 77 -5.73 -8.42 0.04
C ALA A 77 -6.40 -8.41 1.41
N LYS A 78 -7.16 -9.47 1.74
CA LYS A 78 -7.76 -9.62 3.07
C LYS A 78 -6.71 -9.77 4.17
N THR A 79 -5.68 -10.58 3.95
CA THR A 79 -4.59 -10.75 4.92
C THR A 79 -3.87 -9.43 5.18
N TRP A 80 -3.65 -8.59 4.16
CA TRP A 80 -3.08 -7.27 4.35
C TRP A 80 -3.97 -6.34 5.18
N GLN A 81 -5.28 -6.32 4.91
CA GLN A 81 -6.23 -5.53 5.71
C GLN A 81 -6.24 -5.96 7.18
N GLU A 82 -6.27 -7.27 7.45
CA GLU A 82 -6.20 -7.82 8.81
C GLU A 82 -4.86 -7.49 9.48
N TYR A 83 -3.76 -7.54 8.73
CA TYR A 83 -2.44 -7.22 9.23
C TYR A 83 -2.33 -5.75 9.66
N GLU A 84 -2.76 -4.81 8.81
CA GLU A 84 -2.75 -3.38 9.14
C GLU A 84 -3.73 -3.05 10.28
N ALA A 85 -4.95 -3.60 10.25
CA ALA A 85 -5.95 -3.42 11.31
C ALA A 85 -5.49 -3.92 12.68
N SER A 86 -4.72 -5.01 12.71
CA SER A 86 -4.15 -5.56 13.94
C SER A 86 -2.94 -4.78 14.47
N GLY A 87 -2.47 -3.77 13.73
CA GLY A 87 -1.23 -3.08 14.01
C GLY A 87 0.01 -3.95 13.80
N GLY A 88 -0.04 -4.90 12.86
CA GLY A 88 1.03 -5.86 12.57
C GLY A 88 1.10 -7.05 13.52
N LYS A 89 0.04 -7.31 14.29
CA LYS A 89 -0.02 -8.42 15.27
C LYS A 89 -0.62 -9.70 14.71
N LEU A 90 -1.15 -9.66 13.49
CA LEU A 90 -1.66 -10.83 12.79
C LEU A 90 -0.54 -11.89 12.68
N LYS A 91 -0.81 -13.10 13.13
CA LYS A 91 0.13 -14.22 12.98
C LYS A 91 0.09 -14.69 11.53
N LEU A 92 1.23 -14.54 10.85
CA LEU A 92 1.41 -15.02 9.49
C LEU A 92 2.12 -16.37 9.50
N ASN A 93 1.72 -17.27 8.61
CA ASN A 93 2.50 -18.46 8.33
C ASN A 93 3.60 -18.08 7.35
N VAL A 94 4.75 -17.68 7.87
CA VAL A 94 5.90 -17.28 7.04
C VAL A 94 6.47 -18.53 6.36
N PRO A 95 6.46 -18.61 5.02
CA PRO A 95 7.04 -19.73 4.30
C PRO A 95 8.52 -19.88 4.65
N ALA A 96 9.03 -21.11 4.70
CA ALA A 96 10.46 -21.35 4.90
C ALA A 96 11.33 -20.64 3.85
N ASN A 97 10.81 -20.52 2.63
CA ASN A 97 11.44 -19.83 1.51
C ASN A 97 10.41 -18.94 0.80
N VAL A 98 10.81 -17.72 0.44
CA VAL A 98 10.02 -16.86 -0.45
C VAL A 98 10.10 -17.41 -1.88
N SER A 99 8.97 -17.55 -2.57
CA SER A 99 8.97 -18.00 -3.97
C SER A 99 9.60 -16.95 -4.90
N THR A 100 10.08 -17.40 -6.06
CA THR A 100 10.64 -16.51 -7.10
C THR A 100 9.60 -15.48 -7.56
N GLU A 101 8.33 -15.87 -7.62
CA GLU A 101 7.22 -15.01 -8.00
C GLU A 101 7.01 -13.87 -6.98
N GLN A 102 7.02 -14.19 -5.68
CA GLN A 102 6.89 -13.17 -4.63
C GLN A 102 8.10 -12.25 -4.59
N MET A 103 9.33 -12.78 -4.74
CA MET A 103 10.52 -11.93 -4.83
C MET A 103 10.45 -10.99 -6.03
N LYS A 104 9.94 -11.46 -7.17
CA LYS A 104 9.75 -10.62 -8.36
C LYS A 104 8.74 -9.51 -8.09
N VAL A 105 7.59 -9.80 -7.47
CA VAL A 105 6.59 -8.78 -7.12
C VAL A 105 7.20 -7.70 -6.23
N LEU A 106 7.91 -8.10 -5.16
CA LEU A 106 8.53 -7.14 -4.24
C LEU A 106 9.59 -6.30 -4.96
N SER A 107 10.47 -6.93 -5.74
CA SER A 107 11.52 -6.23 -6.49
C SER A 107 10.96 -5.26 -7.54
N ASP A 108 9.90 -5.65 -8.27
CA ASP A 108 9.26 -4.77 -9.25
C ASP A 108 8.59 -3.57 -8.56
N ASN A 109 7.96 -3.77 -7.40
CA ASN A 109 7.36 -2.70 -6.59
C ASN A 109 8.42 -1.77 -5.99
N GLU A 110 9.50 -2.32 -5.44
CA GLU A 110 10.64 -1.55 -4.89
C GLU A 110 11.29 -0.71 -5.97
N LYS A 111 11.53 -1.28 -7.16
CA LYS A 111 12.03 -0.52 -8.31
C LYS A 111 11.08 0.62 -8.69
N LEU A 112 9.77 0.40 -8.65
CA LEU A 112 8.81 1.43 -8.99
C LEU A 112 8.78 2.56 -7.95
N MET A 113 8.93 2.21 -6.66
CA MET A 113 9.08 3.14 -5.56
C MET A 113 10.35 4.01 -5.72
N ASP A 114 11.47 3.38 -6.07
CA ASP A 114 12.74 4.07 -6.37
C ASP A 114 12.63 4.99 -7.60
N ASP A 115 12.02 4.51 -8.69
CA ASP A 115 11.79 5.29 -9.92
C ASP A 115 10.92 6.54 -9.64
N LEU A 116 10.11 6.51 -8.58
CA LEU A 116 9.28 7.62 -8.09
C LEU A 116 9.99 8.49 -7.02
N GLY A 117 11.23 8.17 -6.66
CA GLY A 117 12.08 8.94 -5.75
C GLY A 117 11.69 8.86 -4.27
N ALA A 118 10.85 7.90 -3.86
CA ALA A 118 10.50 7.72 -2.46
C ALA A 118 11.33 6.58 -1.83
N ASN A 119 12.06 6.88 -0.76
CA ASN A 119 12.83 5.88 0.00
C ASN A 119 12.22 5.59 1.38
N VAL A 120 10.99 6.06 1.64
CA VAL A 120 10.28 5.95 2.92
C VAL A 120 8.84 5.53 2.68
N THR A 121 8.31 4.66 3.53
CA THR A 121 6.90 4.26 3.51
C THR A 121 6.10 4.91 4.67
N PRO A 122 4.80 5.20 4.49
CA PRO A 122 4.05 5.01 3.26
C PRO A 122 4.45 6.07 2.21
N ALA A 123 4.63 5.63 0.97
CA ALA A 123 4.74 6.52 -0.19
C ALA A 123 3.40 6.47 -0.93
N ILE A 124 2.65 7.56 -0.88
CA ILE A 124 1.25 7.65 -1.29
C ILE A 124 1.18 8.47 -2.57
N TYR A 125 0.49 7.93 -3.57
CA TYR A 125 0.36 8.55 -4.89
C TYR A 125 -1.11 8.64 -5.30
N TYR A 126 -1.51 9.81 -5.78
CA TYR A 126 -2.87 10.13 -6.20
C TYR A 126 -2.84 11.08 -7.40
N MET A 127 -3.92 11.14 -8.18
CA MET A 127 -4.04 12.10 -9.27
C MET A 127 -4.76 13.37 -8.81
N SER A 128 -4.23 14.54 -9.19
CA SER A 128 -4.95 15.79 -9.06
C SER A 128 -6.09 15.89 -10.08
N LYS A 129 -6.96 16.89 -9.93
CA LYS A 129 -8.04 17.15 -10.89
C LYS A 129 -7.53 17.56 -12.28
N GLU A 130 -6.30 18.05 -12.34
CA GLU A 130 -5.57 18.44 -13.55
C GLU A 130 -4.82 17.25 -14.19
N ASN A 131 -5.06 16.01 -13.74
CA ASN A 131 -4.37 14.80 -14.19
C ASN A 131 -2.85 14.84 -13.97
N THR A 132 -2.41 15.53 -12.92
CA THR A 132 -1.01 15.52 -12.50
C THR A 132 -0.80 14.54 -11.35
N LEU A 133 0.27 13.74 -11.44
CA LEU A 133 0.62 12.80 -10.39
C LEU A 133 1.12 13.57 -9.17
N GLN A 134 0.48 13.34 -8.03
CA GLN A 134 0.82 13.93 -6.75
C GLN A 134 1.39 12.87 -5.81
N GLN A 135 2.15 13.31 -4.82
CA GLN A 135 2.82 12.46 -3.85
C GLN A 135 2.63 12.99 -2.42
N ALA A 136 2.48 12.08 -1.47
CA ALA A 136 2.67 12.33 -0.04
C ALA A 136 3.54 11.21 0.54
N VAL A 137 4.47 11.54 1.44
CA VAL A 137 5.37 10.58 2.08
C VAL A 137 5.25 10.71 3.59
N GLY A 138 5.19 9.57 4.29
CA GLY A 138 4.96 9.54 5.73
C GLY A 138 3.48 9.69 6.07
N LEU A 139 3.18 10.08 7.32
CA LEU A 139 1.81 10.27 7.77
C LEU A 139 1.28 11.63 7.28
N PRO A 140 0.23 11.67 6.43
CA PRO A 140 -0.36 12.93 6.01
C PRO A 140 -1.00 13.69 7.18
N ASP A 141 -0.90 15.02 7.15
CA ASP A 141 -1.73 15.86 8.01
C ASP A 141 -3.19 15.87 7.53
N GLN A 142 -4.10 16.46 8.32
CA GLN A 142 -5.53 16.42 8.01
C GLN A 142 -5.88 17.07 6.66
N LYS A 143 -5.17 18.14 6.28
CA LYS A 143 -5.40 18.84 5.01
C LYS A 143 -4.99 17.97 3.83
N THR A 144 -3.77 17.42 3.89
CA THR A 144 -3.23 16.54 2.86
C THR A 144 -4.04 15.26 2.75
N LEU A 145 -4.46 14.67 3.88
CA LEU A 145 -5.34 13.50 3.92
C LEU A 145 -6.66 13.77 3.18
N ASN A 146 -7.33 14.89 3.46
CA ASN A 146 -8.57 15.25 2.78
C ASN A 146 -8.37 15.38 1.26
N ILE A 147 -7.26 16.00 0.82
CA ILE A 147 -6.93 16.13 -0.60
C ILE A 147 -6.68 14.75 -1.25
N ILE A 148 -5.88 13.89 -0.61
CA ILE A 148 -5.63 12.50 -1.08
C ILE A 148 -6.95 11.75 -1.25
N MET A 149 -7.87 11.90 -0.29
CA MET A 149 -9.16 11.21 -0.29
C MET A 149 -10.21 11.86 -1.22
N GLY A 150 -9.81 12.88 -2.00
CA GLY A 150 -10.68 13.53 -2.99
C GLY A 150 -11.68 14.54 -2.41
N ASN A 151 -11.54 14.91 -1.13
CA ASN A 151 -12.33 15.98 -0.53
C ASN A 151 -11.77 17.37 -0.90
N LYS A 152 -12.65 18.38 -0.87
CA LYS A 152 -12.29 19.80 -1.06
C LYS A 152 -11.74 20.42 0.21
#